data_AF-A0A410PSR0-F1
#
_entry.id   AF-A0A410PSR0-F1
#
_cell.length_a   1.000
_cell.length_b   1.000
_cell.length_c   1.000
_cell.angle_alpha   90.00
_cell.angle_beta   90.00
_cell.angle_gamma   90.00
#
_symmetry.space_group_name_H-M   'P 1'
#
loop_
_entity.id
_entity.type
_entity.pdbx_description
1 polymer ?
#
loop_
_entity_poly.entity_id
_entity_poly.type
_entity_poly.pdbx_seq_one_letter_code
_entity_poly.pdbx_strand_id
1 'polypeptide(L)'
;MKITGNYFNSPINKKNIPNQTGTGKVSFSENLRNRDSITISASKEQVAEAQFVDTLRSRISAEVKAGVSDEKLESLKEQIAKGEYELNANEIAKKILLTETEC
;
A
#
# COMPACT_ATOMS: atom_id res chain seq x y z
N MET A 1 -23.41 4.04 -19.85
CA MET A 1 -22.92 3.83 -18.47
C MET A 1 -21.98 4.98 -18.12
N LYS A 2 -22.24 5.73 -17.04
CA LYS A 2 -21.30 6.74 -16.52
C LYS A 2 -20.75 6.19 -15.21
N ILE A 3 -19.44 5.96 -15.16
CA ILE A 3 -18.75 5.60 -13.92
C ILE A 3 -18.22 6.90 -13.34
N THR A 4 -18.81 7.34 -12.24
CA THR A 4 -18.32 8.49 -11.49
C THR A 4 -17.55 7.94 -10.30
N GLY A 5 -16.23 8.05 -10.30
CA GLY A 5 -15.43 7.63 -9.16
C GLY A 5 -14.32 8.62 -8.85
N ASN A 6 -14.16 8.91 -7.56
CA ASN A 6 -13.01 9.63 -7.04
C ASN A 6 -11.88 8.63 -6.78
N TYR A 7 -11.13 8.26 -7.83
CA TYR A 7 -10.05 7.27 -7.75
C TYR A 7 -8.64 7.87 -7.58
N PHE A 8 -8.52 9.18 -7.35
CA PHE A 8 -7.21 9.83 -7.25
C PHE A 8 -6.90 10.25 -5.82
N ASN A 9 -6.44 9.31 -5.00
CA ASN A 9 -5.53 9.60 -3.89
C ASN A 9 -4.08 9.40 -4.35
N SER A 10 -3.70 10.10 -5.42
CA SER A 10 -2.28 10.39 -5.63
C SER A 10 -1.97 11.62 -4.78
N PRO A 11 -0.82 11.73 -4.08
CA PRO A 11 -0.42 12.97 -3.44
C PRO A 11 -0.10 14.03 -4.52
N ILE A 12 -1.14 14.59 -5.12
CA ILE A 12 -1.02 15.71 -6.05
C ILE A 12 -0.61 16.92 -5.21
N ASN A 13 0.62 17.35 -5.45
CA ASN A 13 1.22 18.59 -4.97
C ASN A 13 0.21 19.75 -5.12
N LYS A 14 -0.33 20.26 -4.00
CA LYS A 14 -1.36 21.32 -3.94
C LYS A 14 -0.80 22.71 -4.33
N LYS A 15 -0.19 22.85 -5.50
CA LYS A 15 0.33 24.14 -5.97
C LYS A 15 -0.35 24.72 -7.21
N ASN A 16 -1.34 24.05 -7.80
CA ASN A 16 -2.11 24.63 -8.91
C ASN A 16 -3.58 24.19 -8.88
N ILE A 17 -4.40 24.86 -8.08
CA ILE A 17 -5.86 24.86 -8.24
C ILE A 17 -6.23 26.28 -8.69
N PRO A 18 -6.50 26.54 -9.99
CA PRO A 18 -7.13 27.79 -10.38
C PRO A 18 -8.58 27.78 -9.88
N ASN A 19 -8.89 28.72 -8.99
CA ASN A 19 -10.25 29.05 -8.60
C ASN A 19 -11.07 29.43 -9.84
N GLN A 20 -11.97 28.56 -10.29
CA GLN A 20 -13.00 28.93 -11.25
C GLN A 20 -14.21 29.50 -10.49
N THR A 21 -14.10 30.79 -10.15
CA THR A 21 -15.27 31.67 -9.99
C THR A 21 -15.78 32.02 -11.39
N GLY A 22 -16.99 31.60 -11.74
CA GLY A 22 -17.57 31.93 -13.04
C GLY A 22 -18.97 31.39 -13.23
N THR A 23 -19.95 32.19 -12.82
CA THR A 23 -21.38 32.03 -13.11
C THR A 23 -21.63 31.99 -14.62
N GLY A 24 -21.87 30.80 -15.16
CA GLY A 24 -22.41 30.60 -16.50
C GLY A 24 -23.47 29.51 -16.45
N LYS A 25 -24.75 29.89 -16.51
CA LYS A 25 -25.86 28.96 -16.67
C LYS A 25 -25.72 28.26 -18.02
N VAL A 26 -25.02 27.13 -18.07
CA VAL A 26 -25.20 26.17 -19.16
C VAL A 26 -26.43 25.35 -18.79
N SER A 27 -27.56 25.68 -19.42
CA SER A 27 -28.78 24.86 -19.36
C SER A 27 -28.47 23.53 -20.04
N PHE A 28 -28.03 22.55 -19.25
CA PHE A 28 -28.08 21.16 -19.66
C PHE A 28 -29.54 20.74 -19.57
N SER A 29 -30.21 20.72 -20.72
CA SER A 29 -31.55 20.16 -20.89
C SER A 29 -31.68 18.88 -20.07
N GLU A 30 -32.60 18.90 -19.11
CA GLU A 30 -33.08 17.76 -18.32
C GLU A 30 -33.69 16.71 -19.25
N ASN A 31 -32.85 15.94 -19.92
CA ASN A 31 -33.26 14.69 -20.51
C ASN A 31 -33.25 13.64 -19.39
N LEU A 32 -34.38 13.53 -18.68
CA LEU A 32 -34.74 12.39 -17.84
C LEU A 32 -34.65 11.12 -18.68
N ARG A 33 -33.47 10.52 -18.75
CA ARG A 33 -33.30 9.13 -19.17
C ARG A 33 -32.83 8.37 -17.93
N ASN A 34 -33.69 7.48 -17.43
CA ASN A 34 -33.34 6.48 -16.43
C ASN A 34 -31.98 5.88 -16.78
N ARG A 35 -30.98 6.15 -15.95
CA ARG A 35 -29.65 5.59 -16.06
C ARG A 35 -29.36 4.88 -14.76
N ASP A 36 -29.02 3.60 -14.85
CA ASP A 36 -28.50 2.87 -13.72
C ASP A 36 -27.14 3.48 -13.33
N SER A 37 -27.03 3.91 -12.07
CA SER A 37 -25.79 4.42 -11.48
C SER A 37 -25.23 3.39 -10.52
N ILE A 38 -23.96 3.01 -10.72
CA ILE A 38 -23.21 2.16 -9.79
C ILE A 38 -22.17 3.05 -9.11
N THR A 39 -22.23 3.11 -7.77
CA THR A 39 -21.25 3.83 -6.93
C THR A 39 -20.30 2.81 -6.33
N ILE A 40 -19.01 2.90 -6.67
CA ILE A 40 -17.96 2.06 -6.09
C ILE A 40 -17.24 2.87 -5.02
N SER A 41 -17.36 2.46 -3.75
CA SER A 41 -16.69 3.09 -2.62
C SER A 41 -15.52 2.22 -2.13
N ALA A 42 -14.36 2.84 -1.89
CA ALA A 42 -13.14 2.17 -1.43
C ALA A 42 -13.12 1.87 0.09
N SER A 43 -14.24 2.07 0.80
CA SER A 43 -14.24 1.98 2.28
C SER A 43 -13.91 0.60 2.82
N LYS A 44 -14.19 -0.47 2.07
CA LYS A 44 -13.81 -1.85 2.45
C LYS A 44 -12.31 -2.12 2.28
N GLU A 45 -11.66 -1.51 1.29
CA GLU A 45 -10.21 -1.66 1.06
C GLU A 45 -9.40 -1.00 2.19
N GLN A 46 -9.85 0.16 2.69
CA GLN A 46 -9.17 0.86 3.79
C GLN A 46 -9.18 0.07 5.11
N VAL A 47 -10.25 -0.68 5.39
CA VAL A 47 -10.32 -1.54 6.58
C VAL A 47 -9.39 -2.74 6.45
N ALA A 48 -9.35 -3.37 5.27
CA ALA A 48 -8.45 -4.49 5.00
C ALA A 48 -6.97 -4.07 5.05
N GLU A 49 -6.64 -2.88 4.51
CA GLU A 49 -5.29 -2.33 4.56
C GLU A 49 -4.84 -2.04 5.99
N ALA A 50 -5.69 -1.42 6.82
CA ALA A 50 -5.37 -1.14 8.22
C ALA A 50 -5.10 -2.43 9.02
N GLN A 51 -5.94 -3.46 8.83
CA GLN A 51 -5.76 -4.76 9.48
C GLN A 51 -4.46 -5.46 9.02
N PHE A 52 -4.13 -5.35 7.74
CA PHE A 52 -2.88 -5.89 7.18
C PHE A 52 -1.66 -5.21 7.84
N VAL A 53 -1.66 -3.88 7.91
CA VAL A 53 -0.57 -3.11 8.52
C VAL A 53 -0.40 -3.46 10.00
N ASP A 54 -1.50 -3.54 10.75
CA ASP A 54 -1.45 -3.87 12.18
C ASP A 54 -0.92 -5.29 12.41
N THR A 55 -1.33 -6.25 11.57
CA THR A 55 -0.84 -7.64 11.65
C THR A 55 0.65 -7.72 11.37
N LEU A 56 1.11 -7.07 10.30
CA LEU A 56 2.53 -7.04 9.94
C LEU A 56 3.37 -6.36 11.02
N ARG A 57 2.90 -5.23 11.55
CA ARG A 57 3.55 -4.50 12.65
C ARG A 57 3.71 -5.38 13.88
N SER A 58 2.65 -6.10 14.26
CA SER A 58 2.66 -6.99 15.41
C SER A 58 3.70 -8.11 15.24
N ARG A 59 3.69 -8.78 14.07
CA ARG A 59 4.64 -9.84 13.73
C ARG A 59 6.09 -9.37 13.80
N ILE A 60 6.42 -8.26 13.13
CA ILE A 60 7.78 -7.69 13.13
C ILE A 60 8.18 -7.31 14.56
N SER A 61 7.28 -6.68 15.33
CA SER A 61 7.56 -6.30 16.71
C SER A 61 7.85 -7.51 17.61
N ALA A 62 7.16 -8.62 17.38
CA ALA A 62 7.39 -9.87 18.10
C ALA A 62 8.74 -10.50 17.73
N GLU A 63 9.09 -10.56 16.43
CA GLU A 63 10.38 -11.07 15.96
C GLU A 63 11.56 -10.27 16.52
N VAL A 64 11.48 -8.93 16.51
CA VAL A 64 12.52 -8.07 17.09
C VAL A 64 12.69 -8.31 18.59
N LYS A 65 11.58 -8.48 19.32
CA LYS A 65 11.62 -8.74 20.77
C LYS A 65 12.15 -10.14 21.11
N ALA A 66 11.88 -11.13 20.27
CA ALA A 66 12.39 -12.49 20.44
C ALA A 66 13.93 -12.53 20.35
N GLY A 67 14.51 -11.59 19.60
CA GLY A 67 15.96 -11.50 19.42
C GLY A 67 16.50 -12.67 18.61
N VAL A 68 17.83 -12.76 18.55
CA VAL A 68 18.57 -13.82 17.86
C VAL A 68 19.70 -14.26 18.78
N SER A 69 20.12 -15.53 18.70
CA SER A 69 21.25 -16.03 19.48
C SER A 69 22.52 -15.24 19.19
N ASP A 70 23.33 -15.04 20.22
CA ASP A 70 24.60 -14.31 20.11
C ASP A 70 25.56 -14.99 19.10
N GLU A 71 25.56 -16.32 19.05
CA GLU A 71 26.33 -17.11 18.07
C GLU A 71 26.00 -16.74 16.62
N LYS A 72 24.71 -16.56 16.32
CA LYS A 72 24.26 -16.20 14.97
C LYS A 72 24.60 -14.76 14.64
N LEU A 73 24.53 -13.85 15.62
CA LEU A 73 24.97 -12.46 15.44
C LEU A 73 26.47 -12.39 15.17
N GLU A 74 27.27 -13.14 15.92
CA GLU A 74 28.73 -13.14 15.77
C GLU A 74 29.16 -13.74 14.43
N SER A 75 28.53 -14.85 14.02
CA SER A 75 28.74 -15.42 12.69
C SER A 75 28.42 -14.41 11.57
N LEU A 76 27.34 -13.63 11.72
CA LEU A 76 26.97 -12.62 10.73
C LEU A 76 28.00 -11.48 10.67
N LYS A 77 28.49 -11.01 11.83
CA LYS A 77 29.53 -9.98 11.90
C LYS A 77 30.81 -10.44 11.22
N GLU A 78 31.22 -11.69 11.44
CA GLU A 78 32.40 -12.25 10.79
C GLU A 78 32.25 -12.31 9.27
N GLN A 79 31.10 -12.80 8.77
CA GLN A 79 30.83 -12.85 7.33
C GLN A 79 30.89 -11.45 6.70
N ILE A 80 30.34 -10.44 7.37
CA ILE A 80 30.40 -9.05 6.91
C ILE A 80 31.85 -8.54 6.92
N ALA A 81 32.61 -8.79 7.99
CA ALA A 81 33.98 -8.35 8.12
C ALA A 81 34.92 -8.98 7.06
N LYS A 82 34.67 -10.24 6.70
CA LYS A 82 35.41 -10.97 5.65
C LYS A 82 34.97 -10.61 4.24
N GLY A 83 33.86 -9.88 4.08
CA GLY A 83 33.26 -9.59 2.76
C GLY A 83 32.58 -10.80 2.12
N GLU A 84 32.29 -11.83 2.90
CA GLU A 84 31.64 -13.09 2.49
C GLU A 84 30.12 -13.06 2.71
N TYR A 85 29.59 -11.97 3.27
CA TYR A 85 28.16 -11.81 3.47
C TYR A 85 27.43 -11.65 2.13
N GLU A 86 26.60 -12.63 1.78
CA GLU A 86 25.78 -12.59 0.58
C GLU A 86 24.32 -12.23 0.88
N LEU A 87 23.82 -11.23 0.15
CA LEU A 87 22.40 -10.88 0.14
C LEU A 87 21.64 -11.91 -0.69
N ASN A 88 20.93 -12.82 -0.02
CA ASN A 88 20.06 -13.76 -0.71
C ASN A 88 18.76 -13.06 -1.18
N ALA A 89 18.78 -12.56 -2.41
CA ALA A 89 17.65 -11.85 -3.02
C ALA A 89 16.36 -12.70 -3.05
N ASN A 90 16.47 -14.02 -3.20
CA ASN A 90 15.31 -14.91 -3.19
C ASN A 90 14.67 -14.98 -1.81
N GLU A 91 15.47 -15.07 -0.75
CA GLU A 91 14.96 -15.04 0.63
C GLU A 91 14.31 -13.68 0.98
N ILE A 92 14.87 -12.58 0.47
CA ILE A 92 14.26 -11.26 0.60
C ILE A 92 12.92 -11.20 -0.13
N ALA A 93 12.86 -11.68 -1.37
CA ALA A 93 11.64 -11.71 -2.17
C ALA A 93 10.54 -12.56 -1.50
N LYS A 94 10.88 -13.74 -0.96
CA LYS A 94 9.95 -14.59 -0.20
C LYS A 94 9.33 -13.83 0.98
N LYS A 95 10.13 -13.10 1.74
CA LYS A 95 9.65 -12.29 2.88
C LYS A 95 8.74 -11.14 2.45
N ILE A 96 9.06 -10.46 1.36
CA ILE A 96 8.26 -9.34 0.84
C ILE A 96 6.92 -9.85 0.29
N LEU A 97 6.94 -10.96 -0.44
CA LEU A 97 5.75 -11.53 -1.06
C LEU A 97 4.84 -12.27 -0.07
N LEU A 98 5.29 -12.49 1.18
CA LEU A 98 4.59 -13.31 2.17
C LEU A 98 4.22 -14.71 1.65
N THR A 99 4.94 -15.21 0.64
CA THR A 99 4.73 -16.54 0.08
C THR A 99 5.51 -17.53 0.92
N GLU A 100 4.83 -18.19 1.86
CA GLU A 100 5.34 -19.39 2.54
C GLU A 100 5.28 -20.57 1.57
N THR A 101 6.16 -20.59 0.56
CA THR A 101 6.36 -21.81 -0.23
C THR A 101 7.42 -22.66 0.47
N GLU A 102 6.95 -23.53 1.35
CA GLU A 102 7.64 -24.77 1.70
C GLU A 102 7.86 -25.58 0.41
N CYS A 103 9.11 -25.98 0.16
CA CYS A 103 9.48 -27.03 -0.78
C CYS A 103 10.52 -27.90 -0.09
#